data_AF-A0A2V8T4C5-F1
#
_entry.id   AF-A0A2V8T4C5-F1
#
_cell.length_a   1.000
_cell.length_b   1.000
_cell.length_c   1.000
_cell.angle_alpha   90.00
_cell.angle_beta   90.00
_cell.angle_gamma   90.00
#
_symmetry.space_group_name_H-M   'P 1'
#
loop_
_entity.id
_entity.type
_entity.pdbx_description
1 polymer ?
#
loop_
_entity_poly.entity_id
_entity_poly.type
_entity_poly.pdbx_seq_one_letter_code
_entity_poly.pdbx_strand_id
1 'polypeptide(L)'
;MGGLAVIFPGQGSQTVGMGLLLNRTFPESREVFQAADAALGEPLSRLIFAGPEQELTLTANTQPAVMTVSIAAWQALRRRGIAADFLAGHSLGEYTALVAAGSMNFADAVRLVRLRGSYMQQALPAGEGAMAAVMGLDLEQVRQACNESAGADVVSAANMNSRARLERDIGRVDLREAQIPIITNSGAQPVRSAAELREALVRQVTSPVQWVESVRRLVSEGVDTFVEVGPGRVLSGLVRRIDRTVRVANVEDPDSLAQTLSLLKAA
;
A
#
# COMPACT_ATOMS: atom_id res chain seq x y z
N MET A 1 -22.50 14.79 9.02
CA MET A 1 -21.99 13.92 7.93
C MET A 1 -20.61 13.49 8.37
N GLY A 2 -20.37 12.18 8.50
CA GLY A 2 -19.03 11.68 8.81
C GLY A 2 -18.12 11.69 7.59
N GLY A 3 -16.82 11.58 7.84
CA GLY A 3 -15.78 11.62 6.82
C GLY A 3 -15.57 10.27 6.13
N LEU A 4 -14.98 10.34 4.94
CA LEU A 4 -14.58 9.21 4.11
C LEU A 4 -13.05 9.03 4.12
N ALA A 5 -12.60 7.86 4.58
CA ALA A 5 -11.22 7.43 4.39
C ALA A 5 -11.11 6.44 3.23
N VAL A 6 -10.16 6.67 2.33
CA VAL A 6 -9.75 5.67 1.34
C VAL A 6 -8.49 4.98 1.84
N ILE A 7 -8.53 3.65 1.87
CA ILE A 7 -7.44 2.83 2.39
C ILE A 7 -6.86 1.93 1.30
N PHE A 8 -5.54 1.82 1.24
CA PHE A 8 -4.84 1.06 0.22
C PHE A 8 -4.20 -0.21 0.78
N PRO A 9 -4.47 -1.40 0.20
CA PRO A 9 -3.87 -2.64 0.65
C PRO A 9 -2.36 -2.70 0.37
N GLY A 10 -1.69 -3.56 1.12
CA GLY A 10 -0.27 -3.87 0.93
C GLY A 10 -0.05 -5.20 0.21
N GLN A 11 1.17 -5.73 0.34
CA GLN A 11 1.51 -7.09 -0.11
C GLN A 11 0.67 -8.14 0.63
N GLY A 12 0.31 -9.20 -0.09
CA GLY A 12 -0.56 -10.29 0.38
C GLY A 12 -1.96 -10.27 -0.25
N SER A 13 -2.36 -9.15 -0.86
CA SER A 13 -3.66 -9.03 -1.53
C SER A 13 -3.63 -9.36 -3.03
N GLN A 14 -2.46 -9.59 -3.61
CA GLN A 14 -2.30 -9.85 -5.04
C GLN A 14 -2.87 -11.21 -5.46
N THR A 15 -3.52 -11.25 -6.63
CA THR A 15 -3.95 -12.47 -7.31
C THR A 15 -3.74 -12.30 -8.82
N VAL A 16 -3.50 -13.39 -9.55
CA VAL A 16 -3.43 -13.34 -11.01
C VAL A 16 -4.81 -12.93 -11.56
N GLY A 17 -4.82 -12.00 -12.52
CA GLY A 17 -6.03 -11.48 -13.14
C GLY A 17 -6.60 -10.22 -12.46
N MET A 18 -6.06 -9.81 -11.30
CA MET A 18 -6.50 -8.59 -10.61
C MET A 18 -6.40 -7.36 -11.53
N GLY A 19 -7.35 -6.44 -11.44
CA GLY A 19 -7.36 -5.20 -12.22
C GLY A 19 -7.60 -5.37 -13.74
N LEU A 20 -7.71 -6.59 -14.27
CA LEU A 20 -7.97 -6.81 -15.70
C LEU A 20 -9.29 -6.17 -16.16
N LEU A 21 -10.35 -6.31 -15.36
CA LEU A 21 -11.64 -5.69 -15.66
C LEU A 21 -11.59 -4.16 -15.55
N LEU A 22 -10.85 -3.61 -14.58
CA LEU A 22 -10.63 -2.15 -14.49
C LEU A 22 -9.95 -1.64 -15.77
N ASN A 23 -8.86 -2.28 -16.18
CA ASN A 23 -8.10 -1.96 -17.40
C ASN A 23 -8.97 -2.01 -18.67
N ARG A 24 -9.85 -3.01 -18.77
CA ARG A 24 -10.73 -3.18 -19.94
C ARG A 24 -11.86 -2.15 -19.95
N THR A 25 -12.44 -1.84 -18.80
CA THR A 25 -13.66 -1.04 -18.70
C THR A 25 -13.39 0.47 -18.66
N PHE A 26 -12.32 0.91 -18.02
CA PHE A 26 -12.08 2.32 -17.73
C PHE A 26 -10.80 2.84 -18.41
N PRO A 27 -10.89 3.86 -19.30
CA PRO A 27 -9.72 4.47 -19.92
C PRO A 27 -8.70 4.98 -18.88
N GLU A 28 -9.18 5.63 -17.81
CA GLU A 28 -8.34 6.15 -16.74
C GLU A 28 -7.57 5.05 -16.00
N SER A 29 -8.14 3.85 -15.88
CA SER A 29 -7.45 2.70 -15.29
C SER A 29 -6.42 2.13 -16.26
N ARG A 30 -6.74 2.08 -17.55
CA ARG A 30 -5.84 1.60 -18.60
C ARG A 30 -4.55 2.42 -18.71
N GLU A 31 -4.69 3.74 -18.63
CA GLU A 31 -3.55 4.67 -18.63
C GLU A 31 -2.58 4.39 -17.48
N VAL A 32 -3.09 3.99 -16.30
CA VAL A 32 -2.25 3.63 -15.14
C VAL A 32 -1.41 2.39 -15.43
N PHE A 33 -1.98 1.34 -16.03
CA PHE A 33 -1.20 0.14 -16.40
C PHE A 33 -0.14 0.46 -17.46
N GLN A 34 -0.49 1.25 -18.47
CA GLN A 34 0.46 1.69 -19.51
C GLN A 34 1.60 2.52 -18.92
N ALA A 35 1.30 3.42 -17.99
CA ALA A 35 2.30 4.22 -17.30
C ALA A 35 3.23 3.37 -16.42
N ALA A 36 2.72 2.32 -15.77
CA ALA A 36 3.53 1.39 -14.98
C ALA A 36 4.49 0.60 -15.89
N ASP A 37 3.99 0.06 -17.00
CA ASP A 37 4.80 -0.66 -17.98
C ASP A 37 5.91 0.23 -18.56
N ALA A 38 5.56 1.46 -18.95
CA ALA A 38 6.51 2.44 -19.45
C ALA A 38 7.54 2.86 -18.38
N ALA A 39 7.13 3.00 -17.12
CA ALA A 39 8.03 3.39 -16.04
C ALA A 39 9.10 2.32 -15.73
N LEU A 40 8.73 1.04 -15.84
CA LEU A 40 9.62 -0.10 -15.60
C LEU A 40 10.36 -0.58 -16.85
N GLY A 41 9.87 -0.24 -18.06
CA GLY A 41 10.43 -0.73 -19.32
C GLY A 41 10.11 -2.21 -19.59
N GLU A 42 9.11 -2.77 -18.89
CA GLU A 42 8.69 -4.17 -18.98
C GLU A 42 7.17 -4.27 -18.83
N PRO A 43 6.51 -5.32 -19.37
CA PRO A 43 5.06 -5.45 -19.33
C PRO A 43 4.59 -6.01 -17.97
N LEU A 44 4.71 -5.22 -16.90
CA LEU A 44 4.17 -5.57 -15.57
C LEU A 44 2.68 -5.92 -15.64
N SER A 45 1.91 -5.21 -16.47
CA SER A 45 0.50 -5.48 -16.71
C SER A 45 0.25 -6.92 -17.18
N ARG A 46 1.12 -7.48 -18.03
CA ARG A 46 1.02 -8.88 -18.48
C ARG A 46 1.19 -9.85 -17.31
N LEU A 47 2.16 -9.60 -16.42
CA LEU A 47 2.36 -10.40 -15.22
C LEU A 47 1.14 -10.33 -14.28
N ILE A 48 0.58 -9.12 -14.10
CA ILE A 48 -0.63 -8.94 -13.28
C ILE A 48 -1.82 -9.74 -13.84
N PHE A 49 -2.05 -9.67 -15.14
CA PHE A 49 -3.25 -10.26 -15.76
C PHE A 49 -3.14 -11.75 -16.01
N ALA A 50 -1.94 -12.25 -16.38
CA ALA A 50 -1.75 -13.61 -16.86
C ALA A 50 -0.84 -14.46 -15.96
N GLY A 51 -0.15 -13.87 -14.98
CA GLY A 51 0.82 -14.57 -14.15
C GLY A 51 2.10 -14.93 -14.91
N PRO A 52 2.85 -15.97 -14.46
CA PRO A 52 2.45 -16.97 -13.46
C PRO A 52 2.39 -16.42 -12.02
N GLU A 53 1.63 -17.07 -11.14
CA GLU A 53 1.46 -16.65 -9.75
C GLU A 53 2.78 -16.64 -8.96
N GLN A 54 3.66 -17.61 -9.23
CA GLN A 54 4.98 -17.70 -8.59
C GLN A 54 5.85 -16.48 -8.88
N GLU A 55 5.73 -15.87 -10.07
CA GLU A 55 6.42 -14.62 -10.38
C GLU A 55 5.71 -13.42 -9.77
N LEU A 56 4.39 -13.37 -9.81
CA LEU A 56 3.61 -12.27 -9.24
C LEU A 56 3.82 -12.13 -7.73
N THR A 57 4.05 -13.25 -7.04
CA THR A 57 4.27 -13.33 -5.58
C THR A 57 5.68 -12.98 -5.14
N LEU A 58 6.64 -12.82 -6.07
CA LEU A 58 7.95 -12.28 -5.73
C LEU A 58 7.77 -10.84 -5.25
N THR A 59 8.25 -10.51 -4.05
CA THR A 59 8.12 -9.19 -3.42
C THR A 59 8.49 -8.04 -4.36
N ALA A 60 9.53 -8.21 -5.19
CA ALA A 60 9.91 -7.22 -6.21
C ALA A 60 8.78 -6.92 -7.21
N ASN A 61 8.02 -7.93 -7.64
CA ASN A 61 6.89 -7.81 -8.58
C ASN A 61 5.59 -7.41 -7.86
N THR A 62 5.34 -7.99 -6.68
CA THR A 62 4.09 -7.79 -5.94
C THR A 62 3.85 -6.33 -5.58
N GLN A 63 4.89 -5.62 -5.12
CA GLN A 63 4.73 -4.23 -4.67
C GLN A 63 4.28 -3.27 -5.78
N PRO A 64 4.98 -3.18 -6.93
CA PRO A 64 4.50 -2.35 -8.04
C PRO A 64 3.18 -2.86 -8.62
N ALA A 65 2.93 -4.18 -8.61
CA ALA A 65 1.67 -4.75 -9.07
C ALA A 65 0.46 -4.29 -8.24
N VAL A 66 0.51 -4.46 -6.92
CA VAL A 66 -0.56 -4.02 -6.01
C VAL A 66 -0.78 -2.52 -6.11
N MET A 67 0.30 -1.71 -6.11
CA MET A 67 0.19 -0.26 -6.28
C MET A 67 -0.51 0.12 -7.58
N THR A 68 -0.12 -0.49 -8.70
CA THR A 68 -0.70 -0.19 -10.03
C THR A 68 -2.20 -0.45 -10.06
N VAL A 69 -2.64 -1.60 -9.53
CA VAL A 69 -4.07 -1.95 -9.45
C VAL A 69 -4.82 -0.99 -8.53
N SER A 70 -4.26 -0.67 -7.37
CA SER A 70 -4.88 0.26 -6.42
C SER A 70 -5.01 1.69 -6.99
N ILE A 71 -4.01 2.19 -7.72
CA ILE A 71 -4.11 3.49 -8.39
C ILE A 71 -5.10 3.43 -9.56
N ALA A 72 -5.16 2.33 -10.31
CA ALA A 72 -6.14 2.16 -11.38
C ALA A 72 -7.59 2.17 -10.83
N ALA A 73 -7.84 1.51 -9.70
CA ALA A 73 -9.12 1.53 -8.99
C ALA A 73 -9.44 2.92 -8.42
N TRP A 74 -8.44 3.61 -7.85
CA TRP A 74 -8.58 4.97 -7.33
C TRP A 74 -8.96 5.97 -8.41
N GLN A 75 -8.33 5.90 -9.59
CA GLN A 75 -8.69 6.78 -10.71
C GLN A 75 -10.13 6.56 -11.15
N ALA A 76 -10.57 5.30 -11.25
CA ALA A 76 -11.96 4.99 -11.59
C ALA A 76 -12.96 5.54 -10.54
N LEU A 77 -12.62 5.44 -9.26
CA LEU A 77 -13.44 5.98 -8.17
C LEU A 77 -13.48 7.52 -8.19
N ARG A 78 -12.33 8.19 -8.32
CA ARG A 78 -12.23 9.66 -8.38
C ARG A 78 -12.93 10.27 -9.59
N ARG A 79 -12.82 9.64 -10.78
CA ARG A 79 -13.47 10.12 -12.00
C ARG A 79 -14.99 10.16 -11.89
N ARG A 80 -15.56 9.45 -10.89
CA ARG A 80 -16.98 9.42 -10.58
C ARG A 80 -17.37 10.36 -9.44
N GLY A 81 -16.49 11.30 -9.08
CA GLY A 81 -16.78 12.39 -8.16
C GLY A 81 -16.56 12.07 -6.68
N ILE A 82 -15.98 10.90 -6.36
CA ILE A 82 -15.67 10.56 -4.97
C ILE A 82 -14.39 11.28 -4.53
N ALA A 83 -14.49 12.03 -3.43
CA ALA A 83 -13.39 12.69 -2.75
C ALA A 83 -13.21 12.08 -1.36
N ALA A 84 -11.97 11.76 -1.00
CA ALA A 84 -11.63 11.27 0.33
C ALA A 84 -11.19 12.43 1.22
N ASP A 85 -11.56 12.39 2.50
CA ASP A 85 -11.09 13.31 3.52
C ASP A 85 -9.71 12.91 4.04
N PHE A 86 -9.44 11.61 4.06
CA PHE A 86 -8.16 11.04 4.47
C PHE A 86 -7.76 9.87 3.57
N LEU A 87 -6.44 9.69 3.43
CA LEU A 87 -5.86 8.49 2.83
C LEU A 87 -5.04 7.75 3.88
N ALA A 88 -5.03 6.42 3.80
CA ALA A 88 -4.11 5.59 4.56
C ALA A 88 -3.74 4.37 3.73
N GLY A 89 -2.64 3.69 4.05
CA GLY A 89 -2.37 2.43 3.41
C GLY A 89 -1.37 1.59 4.16
N HIS A 90 -1.60 0.28 4.16
CA HIS A 90 -0.86 -0.64 5.01
C HIS A 90 0.47 -1.04 4.36
N SER A 91 1.60 -0.71 5.00
CA SER A 91 2.96 -0.95 4.49
C SER A 91 3.15 -0.33 3.09
N LEU A 92 3.21 -1.16 2.03
CA LEU A 92 3.22 -0.73 0.63
C LEU A 92 2.09 0.26 0.32
N GLY A 93 0.91 0.08 0.92
CA GLY A 93 -0.24 0.96 0.71
C GLY A 93 0.04 2.44 1.02
N GLU A 94 1.00 2.79 1.88
CA GLU A 94 1.36 4.19 2.15
C GLU A 94 2.00 4.86 0.93
N TYR A 95 2.78 4.13 0.14
CA TYR A 95 3.32 4.62 -1.13
C TYR A 95 2.19 4.86 -2.13
N THR A 96 1.19 3.98 -2.15
CA THR A 96 -0.03 4.17 -2.95
C THR A 96 -0.79 5.41 -2.49
N ALA A 97 -0.91 5.65 -1.17
CA ALA A 97 -1.52 6.85 -0.61
C ALA A 97 -0.79 8.13 -1.03
N LEU A 98 0.54 8.12 -1.07
CA LEU A 98 1.36 9.25 -1.54
C LEU A 98 1.07 9.61 -3.00
N VAL A 99 0.95 8.62 -3.89
CA VAL A 99 0.56 8.85 -5.29
C VAL A 99 -0.89 9.33 -5.37
N ALA A 100 -1.80 8.69 -4.64
CA ALA A 100 -3.22 9.03 -4.62
C ALA A 100 -3.49 10.46 -4.14
N ALA A 101 -2.66 10.97 -3.21
CA ALA A 101 -2.69 12.34 -2.70
C ALA A 101 -1.99 13.37 -3.60
N GLY A 102 -1.36 12.94 -4.69
CA GLY A 102 -0.55 13.80 -5.56
C GLY A 102 0.80 14.23 -4.97
N SER A 103 1.22 13.62 -3.86
CA SER A 103 2.50 13.92 -3.20
C SER A 103 3.70 13.30 -3.92
N MET A 104 3.52 12.13 -4.55
CA MET A 104 4.56 11.44 -5.31
C MET A 104 4.12 11.18 -6.76
N ASN A 105 5.02 11.35 -7.73
CA ASN A 105 4.75 10.96 -9.11
C ASN A 105 4.60 9.44 -9.22
N PHE A 106 3.59 8.98 -9.98
CA PHE A 106 3.31 7.53 -10.13
C PHE A 106 4.47 6.74 -10.74
N ALA A 107 5.15 7.25 -11.77
CA ALA A 107 6.24 6.54 -12.42
C ALA A 107 7.44 6.37 -11.47
N ASP A 108 7.75 7.40 -10.67
CA ASP A 108 8.79 7.32 -9.66
C ASP A 108 8.41 6.39 -8.52
N ALA A 109 7.14 6.42 -8.09
CA ALA A 109 6.61 5.51 -7.08
C ALA A 109 6.74 4.04 -7.50
N VAL A 110 6.34 3.70 -8.73
CA VAL A 110 6.42 2.33 -9.27
C VAL A 110 7.87 1.84 -9.28
N ARG A 111 8.82 2.67 -9.71
CA ARG A 111 10.26 2.34 -9.67
C ARG A 111 10.76 2.18 -8.23
N LEU A 112 10.37 3.09 -7.34
CA LEU A 112 10.78 3.05 -5.93
C LEU A 112 10.28 1.77 -5.23
N VAL A 113 9.02 1.38 -5.45
CA VAL A 113 8.48 0.17 -4.80
C VAL A 113 9.00 -1.11 -5.44
N ARG A 114 9.38 -1.09 -6.73
CA ARG A 114 10.17 -2.16 -7.36
C ARG A 114 11.53 -2.33 -6.67
N LEU A 115 12.24 -1.23 -6.40
CA LEU A 115 13.52 -1.25 -5.67
C LEU A 115 13.31 -1.73 -4.22
N ARG A 116 12.31 -1.18 -3.52
CA ARG A 116 11.93 -1.60 -2.16
C ARG A 116 11.70 -3.12 -2.10
N GLY A 117 10.87 -3.64 -2.99
CA GLY A 117 10.59 -5.08 -3.04
C GLY A 117 11.83 -5.91 -3.37
N SER A 118 12.68 -5.43 -4.27
CA SER A 118 13.95 -6.09 -4.62
C SER A 118 14.92 -6.13 -3.42
N TYR A 119 15.05 -5.03 -2.68
CA TYR A 119 15.93 -4.97 -1.51
C TYR A 119 15.44 -5.84 -0.36
N MET A 120 14.12 -5.92 -0.16
CA MET A 120 13.53 -6.83 0.82
C MET A 120 13.73 -8.30 0.41
N GLN A 121 13.67 -8.60 -0.88
CA GLN A 121 13.85 -9.95 -1.40
C GLN A 121 15.31 -10.41 -1.35
N GLN A 122 16.26 -9.54 -1.68
CA GLN A 122 17.71 -9.83 -1.64
C GLN A 122 18.27 -10.04 -0.23
N ALA A 123 17.47 -9.83 0.81
CA ALA A 123 17.86 -10.14 2.18
C ALA A 123 17.87 -11.66 2.48
N LEU A 124 17.30 -12.49 1.59
CA LEU A 124 17.22 -13.95 1.71
C LEU A 124 17.53 -14.59 0.34
N PRO A 125 18.35 -15.65 0.24
CA PRO A 125 18.53 -16.36 -1.02
C PRO A 125 17.19 -16.92 -1.54
N ALA A 126 17.01 -16.96 -2.86
CA ALA A 126 15.76 -17.39 -3.46
C ALA A 126 15.46 -18.86 -3.07
N GLY A 127 14.35 -19.08 -2.36
CA GLY A 127 13.96 -20.40 -1.85
C GLY A 127 14.54 -20.75 -0.46
N GLU A 128 15.42 -19.91 0.10
CA GLU A 128 16.03 -20.10 1.41
C GLU A 128 15.64 -18.94 2.32
N GLY A 129 14.51 -19.09 3.00
CA GLY A 129 14.05 -18.15 4.02
C GLY A 129 12.53 -18.02 4.09
N ALA A 130 12.04 -17.68 5.27
CA ALA A 130 10.63 -17.40 5.54
C ALA A 130 10.50 -16.04 6.21
N MET A 131 9.37 -15.37 5.98
CA MET A 131 9.02 -14.17 6.74
C MET A 131 7.95 -14.52 7.76
N ALA A 132 8.18 -14.18 9.03
CA ALA A 132 7.19 -14.29 10.08
C ALA A 132 6.74 -12.89 10.51
N ALA A 133 5.43 -12.72 10.68
CA ALA A 133 4.90 -11.54 11.34
C ALA A 133 5.06 -11.71 12.86
N VAL A 134 5.79 -10.80 13.50
CA VAL A 134 5.94 -10.77 14.95
C VAL A 134 5.01 -9.71 15.52
N MET A 135 4.12 -10.12 16.43
CA MET A 135 3.16 -9.22 17.08
C MET A 135 3.47 -9.10 18.58
N GLY A 136 3.25 -7.90 19.13
CA GLY A 136 3.34 -7.66 20.57
C GLY A 136 4.76 -7.48 21.12
N LEU A 137 5.77 -7.39 20.25
CA LEU A 137 7.16 -7.07 20.61
C LEU A 137 7.60 -5.77 19.94
N ASP A 138 8.40 -4.97 20.64
CA ASP A 138 9.07 -3.80 20.07
C ASP A 138 10.28 -4.20 19.21
N LEU A 139 10.86 -3.24 18.48
CA LEU A 139 11.95 -3.52 17.55
C LEU A 139 13.21 -4.07 18.25
N GLU A 140 13.50 -3.62 19.47
CA GLU A 140 14.69 -4.06 20.20
C GLU A 140 14.51 -5.49 20.69
N GLN A 141 13.31 -5.81 21.18
CA GLN A 141 12.92 -7.18 21.53
C GLN A 141 12.94 -8.11 20.31
N VAL A 142 12.46 -7.65 19.16
CA VAL A 142 12.54 -8.42 17.91
C VAL A 142 14.00 -8.63 17.50
N ARG A 143 14.85 -7.60 17.57
CA ARG A 143 16.29 -7.72 17.28
C ARG A 143 16.96 -8.72 18.21
N GLN A 144 16.68 -8.64 19.50
CA GLN A 144 17.21 -9.56 20.49
C GLN A 144 16.77 -10.99 20.19
N ALA A 145 15.47 -11.21 19.96
CA ALA A 145 14.93 -12.52 19.59
C ALA A 145 15.54 -13.07 18.30
N CYS A 146 15.75 -12.21 17.28
CA CYS A 146 16.44 -12.59 16.05
C CYS A 146 17.88 -13.04 16.32
N ASN A 147 18.65 -12.29 17.13
CA ASN A 147 20.02 -12.63 17.47
C ASN A 147 20.11 -13.95 18.26
N GLU A 148 19.20 -14.16 19.22
CA GLU A 148 19.12 -15.38 20.03
C GLU A 148 18.71 -16.60 19.19
N SER A 149 17.90 -16.39 18.15
CA SER A 149 17.39 -17.46 17.28
C SER A 149 18.29 -17.76 16.08
N ALA A 150 19.28 -16.93 15.78
CA ALA A 150 20.08 -17.05 14.56
C ALA A 150 20.88 -18.35 14.49
N GLY A 151 21.46 -18.82 15.61
CA GLY A 151 22.27 -20.04 15.60
C GLY A 151 23.41 -19.96 14.57
N ALA A 152 23.41 -20.86 13.57
CA ALA A 152 24.30 -20.83 12.41
C ALA A 152 23.68 -20.17 11.16
N ASP A 153 22.39 -19.83 11.21
CA ASP A 153 21.60 -19.23 10.14
C ASP A 153 21.45 -17.71 10.32
N VAL A 154 20.74 -17.06 9.38
CA VAL A 154 20.42 -15.62 9.46
C VAL A 154 18.95 -15.43 9.83
N VAL A 155 18.70 -14.92 11.03
CA VAL A 155 17.40 -14.40 11.44
C VAL A 155 17.54 -12.91 11.67
N SER A 156 16.75 -12.10 10.96
CA SER A 156 16.81 -10.65 11.10
C SER A 156 15.43 -10.03 10.89
N ALA A 157 15.22 -8.84 11.47
CA ALA A 157 14.13 -7.99 11.05
C ALA A 157 14.36 -7.58 9.58
N ALA A 158 13.66 -8.24 8.64
CA ALA A 158 13.88 -8.15 7.19
C ALA A 158 13.96 -6.70 6.66
N ASN A 159 13.21 -5.83 7.31
CA ASN A 159 13.13 -4.40 7.12
C ASN A 159 14.47 -3.64 7.31
N MET A 160 15.41 -4.15 8.13
CA MET A 160 16.67 -3.46 8.44
C MET A 160 17.74 -3.62 7.34
N ASN A 161 17.76 -4.74 6.62
CA ASN A 161 18.81 -5.07 5.65
C ASN A 161 18.79 -4.20 4.37
N SER A 162 17.68 -3.49 4.18
CA SER A 162 17.43 -2.63 3.02
C SER A 162 17.39 -1.14 3.34
N ARG A 163 17.48 -0.76 4.62
CA ARG A 163 17.24 0.61 5.10
C ARG A 163 18.08 1.66 4.38
N ALA A 164 19.42 1.51 4.40
CA ALA A 164 20.31 2.53 3.84
C ALA A 164 20.15 2.70 2.32
N ARG A 165 19.82 1.61 1.59
CA ARG A 165 19.56 1.69 0.15
C ARG A 165 18.23 2.37 -0.12
N LEU A 166 17.17 1.97 0.58
CA LEU A 166 15.84 2.54 0.40
C LEU A 166 15.77 4.01 0.84
N GLU A 167 16.43 4.38 1.93
CA GLU A 167 16.53 5.77 2.40
C GLU A 167 17.20 6.67 1.35
N ARG A 168 18.27 6.19 0.71
CA ARG A 168 18.92 6.89 -0.41
C ARG A 168 17.97 7.10 -1.58
N ASP A 169 17.22 6.07 -1.98
CA ASP A 169 16.31 6.17 -3.12
C ASP A 169 15.06 6.99 -2.81
N ILE A 170 14.52 6.92 -1.58
CA ILE A 170 13.49 7.86 -1.10
C ILE A 170 14.01 9.29 -1.23
N GLY A 171 15.25 9.56 -0.82
CA GLY A 171 15.89 10.88 -0.91
C GLY A 171 15.98 11.45 -2.34
N ARG A 172 15.88 10.62 -3.37
CA ARG A 172 15.93 11.03 -4.79
C ARG A 172 14.56 11.34 -5.39
N VAL A 173 13.47 10.94 -4.72
CA VAL A 173 12.11 11.17 -5.21
C VAL A 173 11.66 12.58 -4.83
N ASP A 174 11.09 13.29 -5.82
CA ASP A 174 10.40 14.55 -5.62
C ASP A 174 9.09 14.29 -4.86
N LEU A 175 9.01 14.85 -3.65
CA LEU A 175 7.81 14.80 -2.81
C LEU A 175 7.24 16.20 -2.68
N ARG A 176 5.93 16.27 -2.84
CA ARG A 176 5.14 17.51 -2.75
C ARG A 176 4.17 17.43 -1.59
N GLU A 177 3.64 18.57 -1.20
CA GLU A 177 2.56 18.60 -0.22
C GLU A 177 1.36 17.76 -0.70
N ALA A 178 0.85 16.90 0.17
CA ALA A 178 -0.26 16.03 -0.14
C ALA A 178 -1.58 16.83 -0.18
N GLN A 179 -2.35 16.66 -1.26
CA GLN A 179 -3.65 17.31 -1.42
C GLN A 179 -4.69 16.77 -0.42
N ILE A 180 -4.56 15.50 -0.06
CA ILE A 180 -5.39 14.80 0.92
C ILE A 180 -4.45 14.32 2.04
N PRO A 181 -4.76 14.56 3.33
CA PRO A 181 -3.89 14.15 4.42
C PRO A 181 -3.74 12.63 4.46
N ILE A 182 -2.51 12.18 4.70
CA ILE A 182 -2.15 10.77 4.75
C ILE A 182 -1.89 10.36 6.19
N ILE A 183 -2.54 9.30 6.66
CA ILE A 183 -2.22 8.67 7.94
C ILE A 183 -0.98 7.79 7.75
N THR A 184 0.11 8.20 8.38
CA THR A 184 1.41 7.52 8.26
C THR A 184 1.47 6.25 9.11
N ASN A 185 2.06 5.17 8.58
CA ASN A 185 2.12 3.89 9.30
C ASN A 185 2.98 3.95 10.57
N SER A 186 4.03 4.78 10.58
CA SER A 186 4.97 4.84 11.70
C SER A 186 4.46 5.71 12.86
N GLY A 187 3.48 6.58 12.64
CA GLY A 187 3.03 7.57 13.65
C GLY A 187 1.53 7.64 13.85
N ALA A 188 0.73 7.03 12.97
CA ALA A 188 -0.73 7.11 12.97
C ALA A 188 -1.25 8.56 13.05
N GLN A 189 -0.51 9.52 12.47
CA GLN A 189 -0.88 10.93 12.40
C GLN A 189 -1.21 11.33 10.96
N PRO A 190 -2.17 12.25 10.76
CA PRO A 190 -2.43 12.85 9.46
C PRO A 190 -1.29 13.81 9.10
N VAL A 191 -0.70 13.62 7.93
CA VAL A 191 0.43 14.41 7.44
C VAL A 191 0.14 14.91 6.03
N ARG A 192 0.51 16.17 5.75
CA ARG A 192 0.52 16.75 4.40
C ARG A 192 1.91 17.17 3.92
N SER A 193 2.77 17.64 4.84
CA SER A 193 4.08 18.19 4.49
C SER A 193 4.96 17.17 3.78
N ALA A 194 5.56 17.57 2.66
CA ALA A 194 6.50 16.74 1.92
C ALA A 194 7.69 16.28 2.79
N ALA A 195 8.15 17.14 3.70
CA ALA A 195 9.25 16.84 4.61
C ALA A 195 8.85 15.75 5.62
N GLU A 196 7.70 15.91 6.27
CA GLU A 196 7.20 14.95 7.25
C GLU A 196 6.84 13.60 6.61
N LEU A 197 6.29 13.61 5.39
CA LEU A 197 6.02 12.39 4.61
C LEU A 197 7.30 11.65 4.25
N ARG A 198 8.35 12.38 3.85
CA ARG A 198 9.67 11.79 3.59
C ARG A 198 10.23 11.10 4.82
N GLU A 199 10.19 11.79 5.95
CA GLU A 199 10.65 11.22 7.22
C GLU A 199 9.82 10.00 7.63
N ALA A 200 8.49 10.05 7.43
CA ALA A 200 7.60 8.93 7.72
C ALA A 200 7.95 7.70 6.87
N LEU A 201 8.21 7.86 5.57
CA LEU A 201 8.64 6.77 4.71
C LEU A 201 9.97 6.15 5.15
N VAL A 202 10.94 6.98 5.54
CA VAL A 202 12.24 6.49 6.05
C VAL A 202 12.06 5.75 7.38
N ARG A 203 11.22 6.28 8.30
CA ARG A 203 10.90 5.61 9.57
C ARG A 203 10.18 4.29 9.35
N GLN A 204 9.20 4.26 8.44
CA GLN A 204 8.41 3.07 8.09
C GLN A 204 9.30 1.88 7.73
N VAL A 205 10.49 2.11 7.15
CA VAL A 205 11.40 1.03 6.79
C VAL A 205 11.77 0.17 8.00
N THR A 206 11.89 0.73 9.20
CA THR A 206 12.27 -0.03 10.41
C THR A 206 11.24 0.00 11.53
N SER A 207 10.18 0.81 11.40
CA SER A 207 9.12 0.90 12.40
C SER A 207 7.99 -0.10 12.11
N PRO A 208 7.29 -0.61 13.15
CA PRO A 208 6.08 -1.39 12.95
C PRO A 208 4.99 -0.54 12.28
N VAL A 209 4.08 -1.21 11.57
CA VAL A 209 2.88 -0.58 11.00
C VAL A 209 1.83 -0.44 12.10
N GLN A 210 1.56 0.79 12.54
CA GLN A 210 0.58 1.10 13.57
C GLN A 210 -0.85 1.15 13.00
N TRP A 211 -1.32 0.03 12.44
CA TRP A 211 -2.61 -0.01 11.71
C TRP A 211 -3.83 0.20 12.61
N VAL A 212 -3.83 -0.39 13.81
CA VAL A 212 -4.93 -0.25 14.77
C VAL A 212 -5.07 1.20 15.21
N GLU A 213 -3.94 1.84 15.51
CA GLU A 213 -3.84 3.25 15.88
C GLU A 213 -4.26 4.14 14.71
N SER A 214 -3.87 3.80 13.48
CA SER A 214 -4.26 4.54 12.27
C SER A 214 -5.78 4.53 12.06
N VAL A 215 -6.43 3.38 12.21
CA VAL A 215 -7.90 3.27 12.11
C VAL A 215 -8.58 4.03 13.25
N ARG A 216 -8.11 3.89 14.50
CA ARG A 216 -8.64 4.65 15.64
C ARG A 216 -8.47 6.15 15.46
N ARG A 217 -7.35 6.58 14.90
CA ARG A 217 -7.12 8.00 14.60
C ARG A 217 -8.14 8.49 13.57
N LEU A 218 -8.33 7.79 12.46
CA LEU A 218 -9.32 8.15 11.44
C LEU A 218 -10.72 8.29 12.04
N VAL A 219 -11.15 7.33 12.88
CA VAL A 219 -12.44 7.41 13.58
C VAL A 219 -12.51 8.65 14.49
N SER A 220 -11.43 8.96 15.23
CA SER A 220 -11.38 10.17 16.07
C SER A 220 -11.39 11.48 15.28
N GLU A 221 -10.96 11.47 14.01
CA GLU A 221 -11.08 12.58 13.06
C GLU A 221 -12.49 12.69 12.45
N GLY A 222 -13.42 11.83 12.85
CA GLY A 222 -14.80 11.82 12.38
C GLY A 222 -15.05 10.97 11.14
N VAL A 223 -14.11 10.13 10.71
CA VAL A 223 -14.33 9.16 9.64
C VAL A 223 -15.32 8.10 10.10
N ASP A 224 -16.42 7.96 9.37
CA ASP A 224 -17.42 6.90 9.60
C ASP A 224 -17.46 5.86 8.48
N THR A 225 -16.75 6.12 7.37
CA THR A 225 -16.75 5.27 6.18
C THR A 225 -15.34 5.02 5.67
N PHE A 226 -15.04 3.75 5.43
CA PHE A 226 -13.79 3.29 4.86
C PHE A 226 -14.04 2.62 3.51
N VAL A 227 -13.26 2.98 2.50
CA VAL A 227 -13.27 2.30 1.20
C VAL A 227 -11.88 1.73 0.93
N GLU A 228 -11.75 0.40 0.93
CA GLU A 228 -10.52 -0.27 0.50
C GLU A 228 -10.41 -0.24 -1.01
N VAL A 229 -9.37 0.39 -1.54
CA VAL A 229 -9.17 0.58 -2.98
C VAL A 229 -7.92 -0.17 -3.43
N GLY A 230 -8.12 -1.23 -4.21
CA GLY A 230 -7.08 -2.18 -4.58
C GLY A 230 -7.58 -3.61 -4.57
N PRO A 231 -6.70 -4.58 -4.86
CA PRO A 231 -7.09 -5.98 -4.92
C PRO A 231 -7.47 -6.51 -3.53
N GLY A 232 -8.49 -7.38 -3.47
CA GLY A 232 -8.89 -8.07 -2.24
C GLY A 232 -9.64 -7.19 -1.23
N ARG A 233 -9.81 -7.74 -0.02
CA ARG A 233 -10.66 -7.17 1.05
C ARG A 233 -10.04 -7.29 2.45
N VAL A 234 -8.71 -7.37 2.50
CA VAL A 234 -7.97 -7.66 3.73
C VAL A 234 -8.17 -6.53 4.75
N LEU A 235 -7.95 -5.27 4.33
CA LEU A 235 -8.08 -4.13 5.22
C LEU A 235 -9.53 -3.91 5.64
N SER A 236 -10.49 -4.19 4.76
CA SER A 236 -11.92 -4.15 5.08
C SER A 236 -12.26 -5.07 6.24
N GLY A 237 -11.68 -6.28 6.25
CA GLY A 237 -11.81 -7.23 7.36
C GLY A 237 -11.17 -6.72 8.65
N LEU A 238 -9.97 -6.13 8.56
CA LEU A 238 -9.26 -5.57 9.73
C LEU A 238 -10.00 -4.38 10.34
N VAL A 239 -10.48 -3.44 9.53
CA VAL A 239 -11.24 -2.27 10.00
C VAL A 239 -12.47 -2.73 10.78
N ARG A 240 -13.27 -3.67 10.26
CA ARG A 240 -14.46 -4.22 10.96
C ARG A 240 -14.14 -4.90 12.30
N ARG A 241 -12.91 -5.42 12.47
CA ARG A 241 -12.46 -6.00 13.75
C ARG A 241 -12.04 -4.93 14.75
N ILE A 242 -11.50 -3.81 14.26
CA ILE A 242 -11.05 -2.69 15.09
C ILE A 242 -12.26 -1.86 15.55
N ASP A 243 -13.17 -1.55 14.63
CA ASP A 243 -14.40 -0.80 14.90
C ASP A 243 -15.56 -1.38 14.08
N ARG A 244 -16.64 -1.78 14.77
CA ARG A 244 -17.83 -2.38 14.15
C ARG A 244 -18.90 -1.35 13.78
N THR A 245 -18.74 -0.10 14.21
CA THR A 245 -19.72 0.97 14.01
C THR A 245 -19.54 1.68 12.67
N VAL A 246 -18.36 1.57 12.07
CA VAL A 246 -18.03 2.21 10.79
C VAL A 246 -18.56 1.42 9.60
N ARG A 247 -18.87 2.13 8.52
CA ARG A 247 -19.22 1.55 7.23
C ARG A 247 -17.94 1.19 6.47
N VAL A 248 -17.97 0.05 5.78
CA VAL A 248 -16.78 -0.45 5.06
C VAL A 248 -17.20 -1.01 3.71
N ALA A 249 -16.63 -0.47 2.64
CA ALA A 249 -16.77 -0.92 1.26
C ALA A 249 -15.41 -1.20 0.62
N ASN A 250 -15.41 -1.76 -0.59
CA ASN A 250 -14.18 -2.02 -1.35
C ASN A 250 -14.37 -1.75 -2.85
N VAL A 251 -13.27 -1.43 -3.54
CA VAL A 251 -13.21 -1.25 -4.99
C VAL A 251 -11.99 -1.99 -5.53
N GLU A 252 -12.24 -3.17 -6.11
CA GLU A 252 -11.22 -4.02 -6.76
C GLU A 252 -11.50 -4.26 -8.26
N ASP A 253 -12.74 -4.00 -8.69
CA ASP A 253 -13.26 -4.23 -10.03
C ASP A 253 -14.48 -3.31 -10.34
N PRO A 254 -15.04 -3.32 -11.56
CA PRO A 254 -16.21 -2.50 -11.91
C PRO A 254 -17.47 -2.77 -11.08
N ASP A 255 -17.68 -4.01 -10.62
CA ASP A 255 -18.90 -4.39 -9.88
C ASP A 255 -18.85 -3.86 -8.44
N SER A 256 -17.73 -4.07 -7.76
CA SER A 256 -17.44 -3.50 -6.44
C SER A 256 -17.40 -1.97 -6.45
N LEU A 257 -16.95 -1.35 -7.55
CA LEU A 257 -17.08 0.09 -7.77
C LEU A 257 -18.55 0.53 -7.79
N ALA A 258 -19.41 -0.12 -8.57
CA ALA A 258 -20.83 0.22 -8.66
C ALA A 258 -21.54 0.05 -7.30
N GLN A 259 -21.22 -1.01 -6.56
CA GLN A 259 -21.71 -1.24 -5.20
C GLN A 259 -21.27 -0.13 -4.23
N THR A 260 -19.99 0.23 -4.26
CA THR A 260 -19.44 1.31 -3.43
C THR A 260 -20.10 2.66 -3.73
N LEU A 261 -20.28 3.01 -5.00
CA LEU A 261 -20.97 4.25 -5.38
C LEU A 261 -22.42 4.29 -4.89
N SER A 262 -23.09 3.15 -4.91
CA SER A 262 -24.47 3.04 -4.41
C SER A 262 -24.52 3.26 -2.88
N LEU A 263 -23.56 2.67 -2.15
CA LEU A 263 -23.42 2.87 -0.71
C LEU A 263 -23.12 4.33 -0.34
N LEU A 264 -22.22 4.98 -1.08
CA LEU A 264 -21.82 6.36 -0.80
C LEU A 264 -22.91 7.39 -1.15
N LYS A 265 -23.77 7.10 -2.14
CA LYS A 265 -24.91 7.95 -2.49
C LYS A 265 -26.08 7.85 -1.51
N ALA A 266 -26.19 6.74 -0.79
CA ALA A 266 -27.26 6.50 0.18
C ALA A 266 -26.97 7.12 1.57
N ALA A 267 -25.87 7.85 1.71
CA ALA A 267 -25.29 8.29 2.97
C ALA A 267 -25.42 9.80 3.20
#